data_AF-A0A3L8SQJ0-F1
#
_entry.id   AF-A0A3L8SQJ0-F1
#
_cell.length_a   1.000
_cell.length_b   1.000
_cell.length_c   1.000
_cell.angle_alpha   90.00
_cell.angle_beta   90.00
_cell.angle_gamma   90.00
#
_symmetry.space_group_name_H-M   'P 1'
#
loop_
_entity.id
_entity.type
_entity.pdbx_description
1 polymer ?
#
loop_
_entity_poly.entity_id
_entity_poly.type
_entity_poly.pdbx_seq_one_letter_code
_entity_poly.pdbx_strand_id
1 'polypeptide(L)'
;NSRRTDVVAELRRQLMAAEEEESLSYPPLNVTTGNYTCILFYASNFSLKANSSVLIDLTNATFLTQNVDISASECSDSNTTLSLKYTNPVNGISSLEIRFLMTNKFYEVSARRWSTLDLVEIVQDGEKLAKFNVSGISAPAEYSFHCQLVGTSNLYPARLVPSNNEAKNWDVFISKLQIQGFNIINNQFSYASDCTGFFTPGIWMGLVTSIILLWILTYGIHMVMQLTTNSRFDDPKGPALSVPQTE
;
A
#
# COMPACT_ATOMS: atom_id res chain seq x y z
N ASN A 1 -2.71 -20.31 15.20
CA ASN A 1 -2.25 -20.74 13.87
C ASN A 1 -3.34 -20.83 12.80
N SER A 2 -4.60 -21.16 13.12
CA SER A 2 -5.67 -21.24 12.09
C SER A 2 -6.03 -19.90 11.45
N ARG A 3 -6.18 -18.82 12.25
CA ARG A 3 -6.53 -17.46 11.73
C ARG A 3 -5.51 -16.84 10.78
N ARG A 4 -4.26 -17.32 10.77
CA ARG A 4 -3.18 -16.73 9.96
C ARG A 4 -3.21 -17.23 8.51
N THR A 5 -3.73 -18.44 8.30
CA THR A 5 -3.89 -19.07 6.99
C THR A 5 -5.15 -18.61 6.28
N ASP A 6 -6.22 -18.28 7.01
CA ASP A 6 -7.49 -17.84 6.42
C ASP A 6 -7.36 -16.47 5.72
N VAL A 7 -6.63 -15.52 6.32
CA VAL A 7 -6.41 -14.18 5.73
C VAL A 7 -5.57 -14.22 4.44
N VAL A 8 -4.70 -15.23 4.29
CA VAL A 8 -3.86 -15.39 3.08
C VAL A 8 -4.64 -16.08 1.96
N ALA A 9 -5.63 -16.92 2.28
CA ALA A 9 -6.48 -17.58 1.29
C ALA A 9 -7.51 -16.62 0.65
N GLU A 10 -8.01 -15.65 1.40
CA GLU A 10 -8.94 -14.60 0.92
C GLU A 10 -8.25 -13.53 0.03
N LEU A 11 -6.92 -13.58 -0.11
CA LEU A 11 -6.11 -12.54 -0.75
C LEU A 11 -6.07 -12.64 -2.30
N ARG A 12 -7.09 -13.22 -2.94
CA ARG A 12 -7.23 -13.22 -4.41
C ARG A 12 -8.07 -12.03 -4.84
N ARG A 13 -7.45 -10.84 -4.90
CA ARG A 13 -8.13 -9.65 -5.45
C ARG A 13 -8.41 -9.86 -6.94
N GLN A 14 -9.70 -9.81 -7.31
CA GLN A 14 -10.15 -9.66 -8.69
C GLN A 14 -10.09 -8.17 -9.06
N LEU A 15 -9.60 -7.85 -10.25
CA LEU A 15 -9.80 -6.50 -10.82
C LEU A 15 -11.30 -6.27 -10.95
N MET A 16 -11.82 -5.17 -10.38
CA MET A 16 -13.26 -4.87 -10.26
C MET A 16 -14.01 -5.68 -9.17
N ALA A 17 -13.35 -6.14 -8.11
CA ALA A 17 -14.07 -6.61 -6.93
C ALA A 17 -14.79 -5.42 -6.28
N ALA A 18 -16.13 -5.47 -6.25
CA ALA A 18 -16.92 -4.62 -5.36
C ALA A 18 -16.48 -4.91 -3.92
N GLU A 19 -16.38 -3.86 -3.10
CA GLU A 19 -16.09 -3.98 -1.67
C GLU A 19 -17.03 -5.03 -1.07
N GLU A 20 -16.46 -6.15 -0.60
CA GLU A 20 -17.18 -7.06 0.25
C GLU A 20 -17.44 -6.31 1.55
N GLU A 21 -18.68 -5.84 1.71
CA GLU A 21 -19.20 -5.25 2.95
C GLU A 21 -19.12 -6.30 4.06
N GLU A 22 -17.95 -6.43 4.67
CA GLU A 22 -17.81 -7.11 5.95
C GLU A 22 -18.59 -6.30 7.00
N SER A 23 -19.78 -6.85 7.29
CA SER A 23 -20.88 -6.54 8.21
C SER A 23 -20.66 -5.81 9.56
N LEU A 24 -19.54 -5.13 9.81
CA LEU A 24 -19.31 -4.29 11.01
C LEU A 24 -18.47 -3.06 10.66
N SER A 25 -19.04 -2.14 9.87
CA SER A 25 -18.41 -0.85 9.60
C SER A 25 -18.69 0.12 10.76
N TYR A 26 -17.70 0.31 11.63
CA TYR A 26 -17.70 1.39 12.62
C TYR A 26 -17.17 2.68 11.99
N PRO A 27 -17.58 3.87 12.48
CA PRO A 27 -17.11 5.13 11.95
C PRO A 27 -15.59 5.29 12.18
N PRO A 28 -14.89 6.02 11.28
CA PRO A 28 -13.48 6.35 11.49
C PRO A 28 -13.31 7.21 12.74
N LEU A 29 -12.14 7.08 13.37
CA LEU A 29 -11.70 8.00 14.42
C LEU A 29 -11.41 9.35 13.77
N ASN A 30 -11.98 10.42 14.32
CA ASN A 30 -11.73 11.78 13.88
C ASN A 30 -11.03 12.59 14.97
N VAL A 31 -10.08 13.42 14.57
CA VAL A 31 -9.44 14.41 15.43
C VAL A 31 -9.84 15.79 14.94
N THR A 32 -10.43 16.58 15.82
CA THR A 32 -10.90 17.94 15.52
C THR A 32 -10.02 18.98 16.18
N THR A 33 -9.58 19.97 15.41
CA THR A 33 -8.97 21.20 15.93
C THR A 33 -9.97 22.34 15.76
N GLY A 34 -10.60 22.74 16.85
CA GLY A 34 -11.70 23.71 16.81
C GLY A 34 -12.91 23.16 16.04
N ASN A 35 -13.30 23.82 14.96
CA ASN A 35 -14.48 23.47 14.15
C ASN A 35 -14.17 22.56 12.94
N TYR A 36 -12.91 22.19 12.72
CA TYR A 36 -12.51 21.43 11.55
C TYR A 36 -11.86 20.09 11.96
N THR A 37 -12.20 19.03 11.22
CA THR A 37 -11.51 17.74 11.33
C THR A 37 -10.15 17.85 10.64
N CYS A 38 -9.09 17.53 11.35
CA CYS A 38 -7.74 17.56 10.82
C CYS A 38 -7.14 16.18 10.57
N ILE A 39 -7.56 15.15 11.29
CA ILE A 39 -7.10 13.78 11.04
C ILE A 39 -8.29 12.83 11.02
N LEU A 40 -8.30 11.94 10.03
CA LEU A 40 -9.17 10.77 9.98
C LEU A 40 -8.31 9.51 9.98
N PHE A 41 -8.71 8.56 10.81
CA PHE A 41 -8.01 7.29 10.99
C PHE A 41 -9.01 6.15 11.05
N TYR A 42 -8.76 5.10 10.28
CA TYR A 42 -9.55 3.89 10.23
C TYR A 42 -8.66 2.68 10.02
N ALA A 43 -9.03 1.56 10.63
CA ALA A 43 -8.43 0.25 10.40
C ALA A 43 -9.45 -0.81 10.80
N SER A 44 -9.49 -1.95 10.10
CA SER A 44 -10.35 -3.07 10.50
C SER A 44 -9.77 -3.90 11.64
N ASN A 45 -8.44 -3.92 11.75
CA ASN A 45 -7.71 -4.52 12.85
C ASN A 45 -6.56 -3.58 13.20
N PHE A 46 -6.44 -3.24 14.48
CA PHE A 46 -5.32 -2.51 15.03
C PHE A 46 -4.80 -3.26 16.24
N SER A 47 -3.75 -4.05 16.04
CA SER A 47 -3.14 -4.86 17.09
C SER A 47 -1.64 -4.73 17.13
N LEU A 48 -1.10 -4.87 18.34
CA LEU A 48 0.32 -4.85 18.63
C LEU A 48 0.70 -6.10 19.39
N LYS A 49 1.98 -6.46 19.31
CA LYS A 49 2.54 -7.57 20.04
C LYS A 49 3.83 -7.13 20.73
N ALA A 50 3.80 -7.07 22.05
CA ALA A 50 4.94 -6.71 22.87
C ALA A 50 5.73 -7.96 23.30
N ASN A 51 7.06 -7.86 23.29
CA ASN A 51 8.02 -8.88 23.71
C ASN A 51 7.72 -10.27 23.13
N SER A 52 7.29 -10.32 21.85
CA SER A 52 6.93 -11.54 21.15
C SER A 52 5.85 -12.42 21.80
N SER A 53 5.14 -11.94 22.83
CA SER A 53 4.27 -12.79 23.66
C SER A 53 2.92 -12.14 23.98
N VAL A 54 2.93 -10.84 24.31
CA VAL A 54 1.74 -10.13 24.78
C VAL A 54 1.05 -9.50 23.58
N LEU A 55 -0.11 -10.02 23.21
CA LEU A 55 -0.94 -9.44 22.15
C LEU A 55 -1.90 -8.41 22.73
N ILE A 56 -1.94 -7.24 22.11
CA ILE A 56 -2.73 -6.08 22.50
C ILE A 56 -3.64 -5.75 21.32
N ASP A 57 -4.94 -5.94 21.46
CA ASP A 57 -5.91 -5.55 20.45
C ASP A 57 -6.53 -4.21 20.83
N LEU A 58 -6.26 -3.18 20.04
CA LEU A 58 -6.73 -1.82 20.25
C LEU A 58 -7.93 -1.47 19.37
N THR A 59 -8.36 -2.38 18.49
CA THR A 59 -9.41 -2.11 17.49
C THR A 59 -10.70 -1.64 18.15
N ASN A 60 -11.22 -2.41 19.10
CA ASN A 60 -12.47 -2.11 19.78
C ASN A 60 -12.36 -0.83 20.63
N ALA A 61 -11.23 -0.65 21.32
CA ALA A 61 -10.98 0.52 22.14
C ALA A 61 -10.91 1.81 21.30
N THR A 62 -10.38 1.72 20.09
CA THR A 62 -10.18 2.88 19.21
C THR A 62 -11.45 3.28 18.48
N PHE A 63 -12.18 2.31 17.91
CA PHE A 63 -13.26 2.63 16.97
C PHE A 63 -14.67 2.35 17.49
N LEU A 64 -14.85 1.33 18.34
CA LEU A 64 -16.18 0.94 18.85
C LEU A 64 -16.54 1.65 20.14
N THR A 65 -15.69 1.54 21.17
CA THR A 65 -15.93 2.19 22.46
C THR A 65 -15.33 3.58 22.56
N GLN A 66 -14.44 3.94 21.62
CA GLN A 66 -13.71 5.22 21.58
C GLN A 66 -13.09 5.61 22.93
N ASN A 67 -12.62 4.60 23.69
CA ASN A 67 -11.94 4.78 24.95
C ASN A 67 -10.43 4.99 24.72
N VAL A 68 -10.12 6.02 23.93
CA VAL A 68 -8.76 6.42 23.56
C VAL A 68 -8.61 7.92 23.78
N ASP A 69 -7.54 8.33 24.44
CA ASP A 69 -7.21 9.74 24.64
C ASP A 69 -6.42 10.24 23.42
N ILE A 70 -7.04 11.19 22.70
CA ILE A 70 -6.49 11.83 21.49
C ILE A 70 -6.03 13.27 21.73
N SER A 71 -6.04 13.74 22.98
CA SER A 71 -5.79 15.15 23.33
C SER A 71 -4.38 15.64 22.99
N ALA A 72 -3.41 14.72 22.90
CA ALA A 72 -2.04 15.00 22.49
C ALA A 72 -1.84 15.02 20.96
N SER A 73 -2.92 14.91 20.17
CA SER A 73 -2.84 15.02 18.72
C SER A 73 -2.67 16.49 18.31
N GLU A 74 -1.73 16.73 17.39
CA GLU A 74 -1.37 18.07 16.91
C GLU A 74 -1.62 18.18 15.41
N CYS A 75 -2.24 19.27 14.99
CA CYS A 75 -2.57 19.52 13.60
C CYS A 75 -1.98 20.86 13.14
N SER A 76 -1.19 20.84 12.06
CA SER A 76 -0.62 22.01 11.41
C SER A 76 -0.60 21.80 9.90
N ASP A 77 -0.45 22.88 9.12
CA ASP A 77 -0.45 22.82 7.66
C ASP A 77 0.71 22.00 7.08
N SER A 78 1.83 21.93 7.82
CA SER A 78 3.04 21.21 7.40
C SER A 78 3.23 19.86 8.10
N ASN A 79 2.91 19.77 9.38
CA ASN A 79 3.16 18.58 10.19
C ASN A 79 1.92 18.25 11.01
N THR A 80 1.54 16.97 11.08
CA THR A 80 0.40 16.52 11.87
C THR A 80 0.79 15.27 12.64
N THR A 81 0.48 15.23 13.92
CA THR A 81 0.74 14.08 14.79
C THR A 81 -0.58 13.56 15.32
N LEU A 82 -0.92 12.33 14.98
CA LEU A 82 -2.03 11.61 15.63
C LEU A 82 -1.46 10.88 16.85
N SER A 83 -1.89 11.27 18.04
CA SER A 83 -1.56 10.56 19.28
C SER A 83 -2.76 9.77 19.77
N LEU A 84 -2.57 8.47 20.00
CA LEU A 84 -3.55 7.53 20.54
C LEU A 84 -3.05 6.99 21.87
N LYS A 85 -3.59 7.48 22.98
CA LYS A 85 -3.20 7.06 24.33
C LYS A 85 -4.25 6.18 24.97
N TYR A 86 -3.80 5.02 25.47
CA TYR A 86 -4.62 4.00 26.10
C TYR A 86 -4.17 3.79 27.55
N THR A 87 -5.11 3.80 28.48
CA THR A 87 -4.87 3.50 29.90
C THR A 87 -5.14 2.04 30.18
N ASN A 88 -4.18 1.36 30.81
CA ASN A 88 -4.25 -0.05 31.19
C ASN A 88 -4.72 -0.99 30.05
N PRO A 89 -4.08 -0.96 28.86
CA PRO A 89 -4.53 -1.78 27.72
C PRO A 89 -4.40 -3.29 27.99
N VAL A 90 -3.40 -3.71 28.76
CA VAL A 90 -3.16 -5.12 29.14
C VAL A 90 -2.48 -5.20 30.51
N ASN A 91 -2.59 -6.35 31.17
CA ASN A 91 -1.89 -6.61 32.43
C ASN A 91 -0.37 -6.45 32.24
N GLY A 92 0.22 -5.53 32.99
CA GLY A 92 1.65 -5.22 32.95
C GLY A 92 2.04 -4.00 32.11
N ILE A 93 1.08 -3.33 31.47
CA ILE A 93 1.28 -2.03 30.80
C ILE A 93 0.23 -1.06 31.33
N SER A 94 0.68 -0.01 32.02
CA SER A 94 -0.19 0.99 32.65
C SER A 94 -0.65 2.07 31.68
N SER A 95 0.20 2.47 30.75
CA SER A 95 -0.11 3.45 29.70
C SER A 95 0.59 3.06 28.41
N LEU A 96 -0.12 3.18 27.29
CA LEU A 96 0.44 2.97 25.96
C LEU A 96 0.00 4.11 25.05
N GLU A 97 0.97 4.85 24.50
CA GLU A 97 0.70 5.94 23.57
C GLU A 97 1.33 5.63 22.22
N ILE A 98 0.55 5.73 21.15
CA ILE A 98 0.99 5.46 19.78
C ILE A 98 0.85 6.75 18.99
N ARG A 99 1.96 7.23 18.44
CA ARG A 99 2.05 8.50 17.71
C ARG A 99 2.37 8.25 16.25
N PHE A 100 1.50 8.73 15.35
CA PHE A 100 1.71 8.70 13.91
C PHE A 100 2.10 10.12 13.46
N LEU A 101 3.35 10.30 13.03
CA LEU A 101 3.89 11.59 12.63
C LEU A 101 3.86 11.69 11.11
N MET A 102 3.00 12.56 10.61
CA MET A 102 2.81 12.81 9.19
C MET A 102 3.31 14.21 8.81
N THR A 103 3.86 14.34 7.61
CA THR A 103 4.29 15.62 7.06
C THR A 103 3.66 15.88 5.70
N ASN A 104 3.52 17.16 5.36
CA ASN A 104 2.94 17.64 4.13
C ASN A 104 3.98 18.48 3.37
N LYS A 105 4.59 17.86 2.35
CA LYS A 105 5.69 18.46 1.60
C LYS A 105 5.29 18.73 0.15
N PHE A 106 5.68 19.90 -0.36
CA PHE A 106 5.55 20.21 -1.78
C PHE A 106 6.71 19.60 -2.56
N TYR A 107 6.39 18.87 -3.63
CA TYR A 107 7.36 18.26 -4.54
C TYR A 107 7.28 18.92 -5.91
N GLU A 108 8.33 19.66 -6.29
CA GLU A 108 8.40 20.43 -7.54
C GLU A 108 8.16 19.57 -8.78
N VAL A 109 8.72 18.36 -8.82
CA VAL A 109 8.57 17.42 -9.96
C VAL A 109 7.11 17.07 -10.23
N SER A 110 6.31 16.95 -9.18
CA SER A 110 4.87 16.64 -9.30
C SER A 110 3.99 17.90 -9.29
N ALA A 111 4.58 19.08 -9.01
CA ALA A 111 3.88 20.32 -8.71
C ALA A 111 2.72 20.16 -7.71
N ARG A 112 2.86 19.24 -6.75
CA ARG A 112 1.80 18.86 -5.80
C ARG A 112 2.35 18.67 -4.40
N ARG A 113 1.46 18.84 -3.41
CA ARG A 113 1.71 18.52 -2.01
C ARG A 113 1.44 17.04 -1.74
N TRP A 114 2.34 16.40 -1.02
CA TRP A 114 2.26 15.00 -0.63
C TRP A 114 2.28 14.89 0.88
N SER A 115 1.32 14.12 1.40
CA SER A 115 1.27 13.66 2.77
C SER A 115 2.09 12.37 2.89
N THR A 116 3.09 12.35 3.76
CA THR A 116 3.85 11.15 4.09
C THR A 116 3.70 10.84 5.57
N LEU A 117 3.55 9.56 5.91
CA LEU A 117 3.76 9.13 7.29
C LEU A 117 5.24 8.80 7.42
N ASP A 118 5.96 9.56 8.25
CA ASP A 118 7.42 9.46 8.33
C ASP A 118 7.84 8.54 9.48
N LEU A 119 7.18 8.70 10.63
CA LEU A 119 7.54 8.01 11.87
C LEU A 119 6.28 7.49 12.57
N VAL A 120 6.41 6.31 13.16
CA VAL A 120 5.49 5.80 14.17
C VAL A 120 6.27 5.62 15.47
N GLU A 121 5.78 6.21 16.54
CA GLU A 121 6.38 6.08 17.87
C GLU A 121 5.40 5.35 18.81
N ILE A 122 5.93 4.43 19.61
CA ILE A 122 5.19 3.75 20.68
C ILE A 122 5.85 4.12 22.00
N VAL A 123 5.11 4.74 22.91
CA VAL A 123 5.55 5.09 24.25
C VAL A 123 4.84 4.18 25.24
N GLN A 124 5.61 3.30 25.89
CA GLN A 124 5.11 2.44 26.95
C GLN A 124 5.43 3.08 28.31
N ASP A 125 4.41 3.25 29.14
CA ASP A 125 4.46 3.73 30.52
C ASP A 125 5.17 5.10 30.69
N GLY A 126 5.24 5.89 29.63
CA GLY A 126 5.92 7.20 29.62
C GLY A 126 7.45 7.15 29.59
N GLU A 127 8.06 5.96 29.67
CA GLU A 127 9.51 5.79 29.78
C GLU A 127 10.13 5.15 28.54
N LYS A 128 9.51 4.07 28.01
CA LYS A 128 10.08 3.31 26.91
C LYS A 128 9.55 3.83 25.58
N LEU A 129 10.44 4.37 24.78
CA LEU A 129 10.13 4.92 23.46
C LEU A 129 10.64 3.99 22.36
N ALA A 130 9.74 3.35 21.63
CA ALA A 130 10.03 2.60 20.41
C ALA A 130 9.76 3.48 19.17
N LYS A 131 10.71 3.54 18.24
CA LYS A 131 10.59 4.35 17.02
C LYS A 131 10.65 3.49 15.76
N PHE A 132 9.74 3.73 14.84
CA PHE A 132 9.67 3.06 13.55
C PHE A 132 9.75 4.09 12.42
N ASN A 133 10.72 3.89 11.52
CA ASN A 133 10.75 4.61 10.24
C ASN A 133 9.75 3.95 9.31
N VAL A 134 8.92 4.75 8.67
CA VAL A 134 7.88 4.24 7.78
C VAL A 134 8.36 4.32 6.34
N SER A 135 8.15 3.23 5.59
CA SER A 135 8.41 3.20 4.15
C SER A 135 7.13 2.81 3.40
N GLY A 136 6.79 3.56 2.36
CA GLY A 136 5.68 3.24 1.46
C GLY A 136 4.32 3.77 1.89
N ILE A 137 4.26 4.68 2.88
CA ILE A 137 3.03 5.37 3.27
C ILE A 137 3.12 6.83 2.82
N SER A 138 2.61 7.07 1.62
CA SER A 138 2.58 8.40 1.01
C SER A 138 1.38 8.52 0.08
N ALA A 139 0.69 9.65 0.14
CA ALA A 139 -0.40 9.99 -0.76
C ALA A 139 -0.35 11.49 -1.10
N PRO A 140 -0.91 11.93 -2.23
CA PRO A 140 -1.17 13.34 -2.43
C PRO A 140 -2.00 13.91 -1.28
N ALA A 141 -1.73 15.14 -0.84
CA ALA A 141 -2.34 15.70 0.37
C ALA A 141 -3.87 15.85 0.32
N GLU A 142 -4.46 15.82 -0.87
CA GLU A 142 -5.92 15.84 -1.08
C GLU A 142 -6.56 14.44 -0.96
N TYR A 143 -5.75 13.37 -0.93
CA TYR A 143 -6.20 11.99 -0.97
C TYR A 143 -5.97 11.34 0.39
N SER A 144 -6.74 10.30 0.71
CA SER A 144 -6.45 9.44 1.85
C SER A 144 -5.45 8.37 1.44
N PHE A 145 -4.61 7.90 2.35
CA PHE A 145 -3.78 6.72 2.10
C PHE A 145 -4.54 5.48 2.54
N HIS A 146 -4.61 4.45 1.68
CA HIS A 146 -5.23 3.16 2.01
C HIS A 146 -4.24 2.01 1.83
N CYS A 147 -4.26 1.04 2.74
CA CYS A 147 -3.48 -0.18 2.57
C CYS A 147 -4.11 -1.38 3.29
N GLN A 148 -4.11 -2.53 2.63
CA GLN A 148 -4.66 -3.76 3.20
C GLN A 148 -3.90 -4.23 4.45
N LEU A 149 -2.57 -4.15 4.42
CA LEU A 149 -1.70 -4.65 5.48
C LEU A 149 -0.56 -3.66 5.73
N VAL A 150 -0.45 -3.19 6.96
CA VAL A 150 0.63 -2.33 7.44
C VAL A 150 1.21 -2.91 8.72
N GLY A 151 2.53 -2.91 8.85
CA GLY A 151 3.16 -3.44 10.05
C GLY A 151 4.66 -3.65 9.97
N THR A 152 5.21 -4.40 10.92
CA THR A 152 6.66 -4.65 11.03
C THR A 152 7.17 -5.78 10.11
N SER A 153 6.26 -6.60 9.57
CA SER A 153 6.62 -7.72 8.70
C SER A 153 7.21 -7.26 7.37
N ASN A 154 8.25 -7.95 6.90
CA ASN A 154 8.86 -7.70 5.59
C ASN A 154 7.93 -8.10 4.42
N LEU A 155 6.85 -8.83 4.69
CA LEU A 155 5.88 -9.24 3.68
C LEU A 155 4.80 -8.18 3.43
N TYR A 156 4.74 -7.15 4.27
CA TYR A 156 3.72 -6.11 4.14
C TYR A 156 4.18 -5.00 3.19
N PRO A 157 3.30 -4.52 2.30
CA PRO A 157 3.64 -3.51 1.30
C PRO A 157 4.00 -2.16 1.95
N ALA A 158 3.29 -1.77 3.01
CA ALA A 158 3.62 -0.62 3.83
C ALA A 158 4.27 -1.10 5.13
N ARG A 159 5.52 -0.70 5.34
CA ARG A 159 6.39 -1.30 6.36
C ARG A 159 6.81 -0.28 7.42
N LEU A 160 6.72 -0.72 8.67
CA LEU A 160 7.24 -0.05 9.86
C LEU A 160 8.60 -0.67 10.20
N VAL A 161 9.67 0.09 9.98
CA VAL A 161 11.05 -0.38 10.15
C VAL A 161 11.57 0.06 11.52
N PRO A 162 11.93 -0.86 12.42
CA PRO A 162 12.48 -0.50 13.73
C PRO A 162 13.73 0.39 13.60
N SER A 163 13.70 1.57 14.19
CA SER A 163 14.81 2.54 14.18
C SER A 163 15.68 2.46 15.44
N ASN A 164 15.17 1.88 16.54
CA ASN A 164 15.91 1.73 17.80
C ASN A 164 15.76 0.34 18.40
N ASN A 165 16.49 0.06 19.49
CA ASN A 165 16.47 -1.25 20.13
C ASN A 165 15.12 -1.58 20.76
N GLU A 166 14.44 -0.59 21.36
CA GLU A 166 13.10 -0.80 21.91
C GLU A 166 12.08 -1.19 20.85
N ALA A 167 12.13 -0.62 19.64
CA ALA A 167 11.22 -0.98 18.56
C ALA A 167 11.32 -2.45 18.12
N LYS A 168 12.44 -3.13 18.38
CA LYS A 168 12.58 -4.57 18.08
C LYS A 168 11.73 -5.45 19.00
N ASN A 169 11.30 -4.93 20.14
CA ASN A 169 10.45 -5.63 21.09
C ASN A 169 8.97 -5.58 20.71
N TRP A 170 8.61 -4.83 19.66
CA TRP A 170 7.25 -4.54 19.27
C TRP A 170 7.01 -4.99 17.82
N ASP A 171 5.98 -5.81 17.63
CA ASP A 171 5.39 -6.02 16.32
C ASP A 171 4.07 -5.26 16.21
N VAL A 172 3.84 -4.63 15.07
CA VAL A 172 2.63 -3.87 14.78
C VAL A 172 1.92 -4.54 13.62
N PHE A 173 0.60 -4.70 13.74
CA PHE A 173 -0.26 -5.29 12.74
C PHE A 173 -1.52 -4.45 12.56
N ILE A 174 -1.67 -3.86 11.37
CA ILE A 174 -2.82 -3.05 11.00
C ILE A 174 -3.41 -3.60 9.70
N SER A 175 -4.70 -3.93 9.72
CA SER A 175 -5.45 -4.37 8.54
C SER A 175 -6.38 -3.28 8.04
N LYS A 176 -6.54 -3.18 6.72
CA LYS A 176 -7.39 -2.20 6.02
C LYS A 176 -7.19 -0.77 6.58
N LEU A 177 -5.93 -0.37 6.74
CA LEU A 177 -5.57 0.97 7.22
C LEU A 177 -6.04 2.01 6.20
N GLN A 178 -6.75 3.02 6.66
CA GLN A 178 -6.99 4.25 5.92
C GLN A 178 -6.72 5.46 6.81
N ILE A 179 -5.85 6.35 6.37
CA ILE A 179 -5.43 7.52 7.14
C ILE A 179 -5.34 8.77 6.25
N GLN A 180 -5.80 9.90 6.76
CA GLN A 180 -5.68 11.20 6.12
C GLN A 180 -5.42 12.26 7.18
N GLY A 181 -4.34 13.01 7.06
CA GLY A 181 -3.94 14.06 8.00
C GLY A 181 -4.10 15.49 7.48
N PHE A 182 -4.44 15.68 6.20
CA PHE A 182 -4.50 17.00 5.58
C PHE A 182 -5.70 17.11 4.63
N ASN A 183 -6.17 18.35 4.42
CA ASN A 183 -7.22 18.71 3.46
C ASN A 183 -8.51 17.85 3.56
N ILE A 184 -8.98 17.57 4.77
CA ILE A 184 -10.22 16.83 4.98
C ILE A 184 -11.42 17.74 4.73
N ILE A 185 -12.39 17.24 3.98
CA ILE A 185 -13.62 17.94 3.62
C ILE A 185 -14.81 17.15 4.18
N ASN A 186 -15.78 17.84 4.77
CA ASN A 186 -17.02 17.25 5.29
C ASN A 186 -16.85 16.09 6.30
N ASN A 187 -15.73 16.04 7.03
CA ASN A 187 -15.43 14.96 7.98
C ASN A 187 -15.45 13.56 7.35
N GLN A 188 -15.10 13.46 6.07
CA GLN A 188 -15.06 12.20 5.31
C GLN A 188 -13.71 12.00 4.64
N PHE A 189 -13.32 10.73 4.45
CA PHE A 189 -12.12 10.41 3.69
C PHE A 189 -12.28 10.86 2.24
N SER A 190 -11.21 11.47 1.74
CA SER A 190 -11.06 11.74 0.31
C SER A 190 -10.67 10.47 -0.44
N TYR A 191 -10.59 10.55 -1.77
CA TYR A 191 -10.23 9.42 -2.63
C TYR A 191 -9.00 8.66 -2.10
N ALA A 192 -9.08 7.33 -2.07
CA ALA A 192 -8.04 6.48 -1.51
C ALA A 192 -6.88 6.26 -2.49
N SER A 193 -5.66 6.47 -2.00
CA SER A 193 -4.41 6.12 -2.66
C SER A 193 -3.87 4.83 -2.06
N ASP A 194 -3.98 3.74 -2.81
CA ASP A 194 -3.54 2.41 -2.39
C ASP A 194 -2.00 2.28 -2.30
N CYS A 195 -1.54 1.49 -1.33
CA CYS A 195 -0.12 1.18 -1.10
C CYS A 195 0.52 0.24 -2.15
N THR A 196 -0.28 -0.38 -3.01
CA THR A 196 0.21 -1.27 -4.08
C THR A 196 -0.33 -0.82 -5.42
N GLY A 197 0.56 -0.61 -6.39
CA GLY A 197 0.14 -0.37 -7.78
C GLY A 197 -0.47 -1.62 -8.42
N PHE A 198 -1.20 -1.42 -9.52
CA PHE A 198 -1.82 -2.51 -10.29
C PHE A 198 -0.83 -3.59 -10.75
N PHE A 199 0.39 -3.17 -11.12
CA PHE A 199 1.44 -4.05 -11.58
C PHE A 199 2.72 -3.81 -10.80
N THR A 200 3.34 -4.91 -10.36
CA THR A 200 4.66 -4.85 -9.74
C THR A 200 5.73 -4.59 -10.80
N PRO A 201 6.92 -4.09 -10.42
CA PRO A 201 8.04 -3.95 -11.35
C PRO A 201 8.38 -5.26 -12.08
N GLY A 202 8.27 -6.40 -11.39
CA GLY A 202 8.50 -7.72 -11.99
C GLY A 202 7.48 -8.06 -13.08
N ILE A 203 6.19 -7.77 -12.86
CA ILE A 203 5.14 -7.98 -13.86
C ILE A 203 5.39 -7.08 -15.07
N TRP A 204 5.79 -5.81 -14.85
CA TRP A 204 6.14 -4.90 -15.94
C TRP A 204 7.28 -5.44 -16.80
N MET A 205 8.37 -5.90 -16.19
CA MET A 205 9.51 -6.47 -16.93
C MET A 205 9.10 -7.71 -17.72
N GLY A 206 8.28 -8.59 -17.14
CA GLY A 206 7.75 -9.77 -17.81
C GLY A 206 6.81 -9.44 -18.97
N LEU A 207 5.90 -8.47 -18.78
CA LEU A 207 4.94 -8.05 -19.80
C LEU A 207 5.64 -7.39 -20.98
N VAL A 208 6.56 -6.46 -20.73
CA VAL A 208 7.31 -5.76 -21.78
C VAL A 208 8.14 -6.75 -22.59
N THR A 209 8.88 -7.66 -21.93
CA THR A 209 9.69 -8.66 -22.63
C THR A 209 8.82 -9.63 -23.45
N SER A 210 7.69 -10.07 -22.90
CA SER A 210 6.76 -10.96 -23.61
C SER A 210 6.19 -10.30 -24.87
N ILE A 211 5.82 -9.01 -24.81
CA ILE A 211 5.34 -8.26 -25.96
C ILE A 211 6.42 -8.17 -27.05
N ILE A 212 7.68 -7.91 -26.67
CA ILE A 212 8.79 -7.83 -27.63
C ILE A 212 9.02 -9.18 -28.32
N LEU A 213 9.03 -10.28 -27.56
CA LEU A 213 9.21 -11.62 -28.12
C LEU A 213 8.04 -12.03 -29.02
N LEU A 214 6.80 -11.70 -28.64
CA LEU A 214 5.64 -11.92 -29.50
C LEU A 214 5.72 -11.11 -30.79
N TRP A 215 6.22 -9.88 -30.73
CA TRP A 215 6.40 -9.07 -31.93
C TRP A 215 7.45 -9.65 -32.89
N ILE A 216 8.58 -10.13 -32.37
CA ILE A 216 9.61 -10.81 -33.16
C ILE A 216 9.06 -12.12 -33.76
N LEU A 217 8.34 -12.91 -32.95
CA LEU A 217 7.77 -14.18 -33.39
C LEU A 217 6.73 -13.96 -34.50
N THR A 218 5.82 -13.01 -34.33
CA THR A 218 4.79 -12.70 -35.34
C THR A 218 5.41 -12.20 -36.64
N TYR A 219 6.46 -11.38 -36.57
CA TYR A 219 7.23 -10.98 -37.74
C TYR A 219 7.91 -12.17 -38.44
N GLY A 220 8.51 -13.08 -37.67
CA GLY A 220 9.10 -14.31 -38.21
C GLY A 220 8.08 -15.20 -38.91
N ILE A 221 6.92 -15.42 -38.28
CA ILE A 221 5.81 -16.18 -38.87
C ILE A 221 5.30 -15.51 -40.14
N HIS A 222 5.13 -14.19 -40.13
CA HIS A 222 4.72 -13.42 -41.30
C HIS A 222 5.68 -13.61 -42.47
N MET A 223 6.99 -13.58 -42.25
CA MET A 223 7.99 -13.84 -43.29
C MET A 223 7.92 -15.26 -43.84
N VAL A 224 7.72 -16.26 -42.99
CA VAL A 224 7.56 -17.66 -43.43
C VAL A 224 6.29 -17.84 -44.26
N MET A 225 5.19 -17.19 -43.88
CA MET A 225 3.93 -17.22 -44.64
C MET A 225 4.04 -16.57 -46.03
N GLN A 226 5.00 -15.67 -46.24
CA GLN A 226 5.23 -15.02 -47.54
C GLN A 226 6.18 -15.80 -48.47
N LEU A 227 6.69 -16.96 -48.04
CA LEU A 227 7.52 -17.80 -48.92
C LEU A 227 6.66 -18.37 -50.06
N THR A 228 6.84 -17.85 -51.27
CA THR A 228 6.26 -18.40 -52.48
C THR A 228 7.19 -19.43 -53.11
N THR A 229 6.66 -20.58 -53.53
CA THR A 229 7.43 -21.58 -54.27
C THR A 229 7.71 -21.10 -55.69
N ASN A 230 8.89 -21.42 -56.25
CA ASN A 230 9.18 -21.14 -57.65
C ASN A 230 8.15 -21.81 -58.56
N SER A 231 7.63 -21.06 -59.54
CA SER A 231 6.53 -21.50 -60.41
C SER A 231 6.95 -22.53 -61.46
N ARG A 232 8.25 -22.63 -61.77
CA ARG A 232 8.79 -23.52 -62.80
C ARG A 232 10.19 -23.97 -62.43
N PHE A 233 10.44 -25.27 -62.59
CA PHE A 233 11.78 -25.83 -62.60
C PHE A 233 12.24 -25.96 -64.06
N ASP A 234 13.52 -25.70 -64.34
CA ASP A 234 14.08 -25.96 -65.66
C ASP A 234 14.15 -27.47 -65.89
N ASP A 235 13.26 -27.96 -66.75
CA ASP A 235 13.27 -29.34 -67.21
C ASP A 235 14.36 -29.50 -68.27
N PRO A 236 15.40 -30.35 -68.05
CA PRO A 236 16.48 -30.56 -69.01
C PRO A 236 16.03 -31.18 -70.34
N LYS A 237 14.77 -31.63 -70.45
CA LYS A 237 14.15 -32.09 -71.70
C LYS A 237 13.15 -31.08 -72.31
N GLY A 238 12.88 -29.97 -71.62
CA GLY A 238 12.04 -28.88 -72.10
C GLY A 238 12.84 -27.82 -72.88
N PRO A 239 12.19 -26.98 -73.70
CA PRO A 239 12.87 -25.89 -74.40
C PRO A 239 13.52 -24.94 -73.40
N ALA A 240 14.79 -24.59 -73.64
CA ALA A 240 15.54 -23.66 -72.79
C ALA A 240 14.86 -22.28 -72.73
N LEU A 241 14.82 -21.68 -71.54
CA LEU A 241 14.29 -20.33 -71.33
C LEU A 241 15.09 -19.32 -72.18
N SER A 242 14.41 -18.68 -73.13
CA SER A 242 14.98 -17.57 -73.91
C SER A 242 15.01 -16.31 -73.04
N VAL A 243 16.20 -15.87 -72.67
CA VAL A 243 16.41 -14.55 -72.05
C VAL A 243 16.23 -13.50 -73.13
N PRO A 244 15.27 -12.56 -73.02
CA PRO A 244 15.19 -11.47 -73.99
C PRO A 244 16.43 -10.59 -73.82
N GLN A 245 17.31 -10.57 -74.82
CA GLN A 245 18.31 -9.52 -74.93
C GLN A 245 17.58 -8.27 -75.42
N THR A 246 17.33 -7.34 -74.51
CA THR A 246 16.95 -5.98 -74.89
C THR A 246 18.15 -5.29 -75.55
N GLU A 247 17.93 -4.79 -76.76
CA GLU A 247 18.36 -3.42 -77.09
C GLU A 247 17.39 -2.43 -76.44
#